data_AF-A0A8J8BER3-F1
#
_entry.id   AF-A0A8J8BER3-F1
#
_cell.length_a   1.000
_cell.length_b   1.000
_cell.length_c   1.000
_cell.angle_alpha   90.00
_cell.angle_beta   90.00
_cell.angle_gamma   90.00
#
_symmetry.space_group_name_H-M   'P 1'
#
loop_
_entity.id
_entity.type
_entity.pdbx_description
1 polymer ?
#
loop_
_entity_poly.entity_id
_entity_poly.type
_entity_poly.pdbx_seq_one_letter_code
_entity_poly.pdbx_strand_id
1 'polypeptide(L)' 'MTYGTDLLLEEVSYVAYHFHWPLETILDLEHPLRRDFVARIGAINAAVNEAAEERARTAAGAGPDADAAGNGW' A
#
# COMPACT_ATOMS: atom_id res chain seq x y z
N MET A 1 27.93 9.22 -8.75
CA MET A 1 26.81 8.36 -9.17
C MET A 1 25.76 9.27 -9.78
N THR A 2 25.63 9.30 -11.10
CA THR A 2 24.53 10.01 -11.76
C THR A 2 23.23 9.32 -11.38
N TYR A 3 22.29 10.06 -10.81
CA TYR A 3 20.93 9.57 -10.63
C TYR A 3 20.37 9.26 -12.02
N GLY A 4 20.02 8.01 -12.27
CA GLY A 4 19.46 7.62 -13.56
C GLY A 4 18.10 8.27 -13.76
N THR A 5 17.85 8.80 -14.96
CA THR A 5 16.54 9.38 -15.32
C THR A 5 15.40 8.40 -15.08
N ASP A 6 15.63 7.10 -15.27
CA ASP A 6 14.65 6.04 -15.03
C ASP A 6 14.22 5.96 -13.56
N LEU A 7 15.19 6.01 -12.63
CA LEU A 7 14.92 5.99 -11.20
C LEU A 7 14.15 7.25 -10.77
N LEU A 8 14.52 8.41 -11.32
CA LEU A 8 13.78 9.66 -11.05
C LEU A 8 12.33 9.56 -11.54
N LEU A 9 12.12 9.06 -12.76
CA LEU A 9 10.78 8.87 -13.31
C LEU A 9 9.96 7.90 -12.45
N GLU A 10 10.55 6.81 -11.99
CA GLU A 10 9.89 5.85 -11.11
C GLU A 10 9.43 6.50 -9.79
N GLU A 11 10.33 7.21 -9.10
CA GLU A 11 10.01 7.91 -7.85
C GLU A 11 8.89 8.93 -8.02
N VAL A 12 9.00 9.74 -9.07
CA VAL A 12 8.04 10.81 -9.37
C VAL A 12 6.66 10.22 -9.71
N SER A 13 6.63 9.18 -10.55
CA SER A 13 5.41 8.46 -10.92
C SER A 13 4.71 7.89 -9.69
N TYR A 14 5.48 7.28 -8.79
CA TYR A 14 4.96 6.65 -7.59
C TYR A 14 4.33 7.68 -6.64
N VAL A 15 5.02 8.79 -6.39
CA VAL A 15 4.51 9.89 -5.56
C VAL A 15 3.28 10.52 -6.19
N ALA A 16 3.31 10.80 -7.50
CA ALA A 16 2.17 11.37 -8.22
C ALA A 16 0.94 10.45 -8.22
N TYR A 17 1.14 9.14 -8.35
CA TYR A 17 0.04 8.17 -8.30
C TYR A 17 -0.67 8.14 -6.94
N HIS A 18 0.08 8.30 -5.84
CA HIS A 18 -0.47 8.19 -4.49
C HIS A 18 -0.96 9.50 -3.88
N PHE A 19 -0.27 10.62 -4.15
CA PHE A 19 -0.64 11.92 -3.57
C PHE A 19 -1.29 12.87 -4.58
N HIS A 20 -1.29 12.52 -5.86
CA HIS A 20 -1.84 13.34 -6.95
C HIS A 20 -1.25 14.75 -7.01
N TRP A 21 -0.02 14.91 -6.52
CA TRP A 21 0.71 16.16 -6.61
C TRP A 21 1.15 16.41 -8.06
N PRO A 22 1.18 17.68 -8.50
CA PRO A 22 1.67 18.01 -9.82
C PRO A 22 3.15 17.69 -9.94
N LEU A 23 3.58 17.32 -11.14
CA LEU A 23 4.96 16.93 -11.45
C LEU A 23 5.98 17.97 -10.93
N GLU A 24 5.70 19.25 -11.12
CA GLU A 24 6.61 20.33 -10.74
C GLU A 24 6.86 20.38 -9.23
N THR A 25 5.82 20.16 -8.41
CA THR A 25 5.96 20.09 -6.95
C THR A 25 6.85 18.93 -6.51
N ILE A 26 6.77 17.79 -7.20
CA ILE A 26 7.56 16.60 -6.85
C ILE A 26 9.02 16.76 -7.29
N LEU A 27 9.25 17.41 -8.44
CA LEU A 27 10.59 17.71 -8.95
C LEU A 27 11.31 18.77 -8.09
N ASP A 28 10.56 19.67 -7.44
CA ASP A 28 11.09 20.68 -6.53
C ASP A 28 11.51 20.10 -5.15
N LEU A 29 11.08 18.88 -4.81
CA LEU A 29 11.52 18.21 -3.59
C LEU A 29 13.02 17.88 -3.65
N GLU A 30 13.71 18.14 -2.55
CA GLU A 30 15.06 17.62 -2.34
C GLU A 30 15.07 16.10 -2.51
N HIS A 31 16.10 15.56 -3.18
CA HIS A 31 16.21 14.13 -3.46
C HIS A 31 16.03 13.23 -2.22
N PRO A 32 16.61 13.54 -1.04
CA PRO A 32 16.39 12.75 0.17
C PRO A 32 14.91 12.74 0.60
N LEU A 33 14.26 13.91 0.57
CA LEU A 33 12.87 14.05 0.96
C LEU A 33 11.93 13.26 0.04
N ARG A 34 12.16 13.28 -1.28
CA ARG A 34 11.38 12.48 -2.23
C ARG A 34 11.52 10.98 -1.94
N ARG A 35 12.74 10.50 -1.64
CA ARG A 35 12.98 9.09 -1.28
C ARG A 35 12.27 8.70 0.02
N ASP A 36 12.22 9.61 1.00
CA ASP A 36 11.49 9.37 2.25
C ASP A 36 9.98 9.22 2.01
N PHE A 37 9.40 10.04 1.12
CA PHE A 37 8.00 9.87 0.72
C PHE A 37 7.75 8.52 0.06
N VAL A 38 8.60 8.10 -0.88
CA VAL A 38 8.49 6.78 -1.53
C VAL A 38 8.51 5.65 -0.50
N ALA A 39 9.46 5.69 0.44
CA ALA A 39 9.55 4.69 1.51
C ALA A 39 8.31 4.68 2.42
N ARG A 40 7.80 5.87 2.78
CA ARG A 40 6.62 6.02 3.64
C ARG A 40 5.35 5.47 2.99
N ILE A 41 5.15 5.79 1.70
CA ILE A 41 4.02 5.29 0.91
C ILE A 41 4.08 3.75 0.84
N GLY A 42 5.26 3.19 0.57
CA GLY A 42 5.46 1.74 0.53
C GLY A 42 5.09 1.06 1.86
N ALA A 43 5.52 1.63 2.99
CA ALA A 43 5.19 1.10 4.31
C ALA A 43 3.68 1.14 4.62
N ILE A 44 2.98 2.22 4.23
CA ILE A 44 1.53 2.34 4.40
C ILE A 44 0.81 1.27 3.57
N ASN A 45 1.19 1.12 2.30
CA ASN A 45 0.56 0.14 1.41
C ASN A 45 0.77 -1.30 1.89
N ALA A 46 1.97 -1.63 2.37
CA ALA A 46 2.26 -2.94 2.96
C ALA A 46 1.33 -3.21 4.15
N ALA A 47 1.24 -2.27 5.10
CA ALA A 47 0.38 -2.43 6.27
C ALA A 47 -1.11 -2.55 5.92
N VAL A 48 -1.59 -1.79 4.93
CA VAL A 48 -2.98 -1.86 4.45
C VAL A 48 -3.27 -3.23 3.83
N ASN A 49 -2.34 -3.74 3.01
CA ASN A 49 -2.50 -5.04 2.36
C ASN A 49 -2.46 -6.18 3.38
N GLU A 50 -1.52 -6.16 4.33
CA GLU A 50 -1.45 -7.13 5.42
C GLU A 50 -2.74 -7.16 6.25
N ALA A 51 -3.29 -5.99 6.59
CA ALA A 51 -4.55 -5.89 7.31
C ALA A 51 -5.74 -6.42 6.48
N ALA A 52 -5.74 -6.20 5.16
CA ALA A 52 -6.76 -6.72 4.27
C ALA A 52 -6.70 -8.25 4.16
N GLU A 53 -5.49 -8.82 4.07
CA GLU A 53 -5.27 -10.27 4.04
C GLU A 53 -5.73 -10.95 5.33
N GLU A 54 -5.43 -10.36 6.50
CA GLU A 54 -5.88 -10.89 7.79
C GLU A 54 -7.42 -10.85 7.91
N ARG A 55 -8.05 -9.78 7.44
CA ARG A 55 -9.52 -9.70 7.37
C ARG A 55 -10.11 -10.77 6.44
N ALA A 56 -9.48 -11.02 5.29
CA ALA A 56 -9.91 -12.08 4.39
C ALA A 56 -9.75 -13.47 5.02
N ARG A 57 -8.66 -13.70 5.77
CA ARG A 57 -8.38 -14.95 6.47
C ARG A 57 -9.38 -15.24 7.58
N THR A 58 -9.71 -14.23 8.39
CA THR A 58 -10.72 -14.35 9.46
C THR A 58 -12.12 -14.58 8.89
N ALA A 59 -12.49 -13.91 7.78
CA ALA A 59 -13.74 -14.16 7.08
C ALA A 59 -13.80 -15.58 6.47
N ALA A 60 -12.70 -16.10 5.94
CA ALA A 60 -12.63 -17.47 5.41
C ALA A 60 -12.65 -18.53 6.52
N GLY A 61 -12.13 -18.23 7.71
CA GLY A 61 -12.16 -19.10 8.89
C GLY A 61 -13.54 -19.16 9.58
N ALA A 62 -14.41 -18.18 9.34
CA ALA A 62 -15.77 -18.09 9.91
C ALA A 62 -16.85 -18.76 9.03
N GLY A 63 -16.47 -19.83 8.31
CA GLY A 63 -17.43 -20.69 7.59
C GLY A 63 -18.47 -21.33 8.53
N PRO A 64 -19.66 -21.69 8.03
CA PRO A 64 -20.88 -21.87 8.82
C PRO A 64 -20.84 -23.17 9.63
N ASP A 65 -20.42 -23.11 10.89
CA ASP A 65 -20.36 -24.32 11.75
C ASP A 65 -20.76 -24.08 13.22
N ALA A 66 -21.76 -23.22 13.48
CA ALA A 66 -22.23 -22.97 14.85
C ALA A 66 -23.68 -23.40 15.15
N ASP A 67 -24.54 -23.65 14.15
CA ASP A 67 -26.00 -23.73 14.42
C ASP A 67 -26.67 -25.05 13.96
N ALA A 68 -25.95 -25.99 13.33
CA ALA A 68 -26.58 -27.14 12.64
C ALA A 68 -26.66 -28.47 13.44
N ALA A 69 -26.18 -28.54 14.68
CA ALA A 69 -26.16 -29.80 15.45
C ALA A 69 -27.04 -29.78 16.72
N GLY A 70 -28.14 -29.03 16.73
CA GLY A 70 -28.87 -28.73 17.96
C GLY A 70 -30.38 -28.58 17.85
N ASN A 71 -31.10 -29.39 17.06
CA ASN A 71 -32.55 -29.60 17.25
C ASN A 71 -33.12 -30.73 16.38
N GLY A 72 -33.25 -31.90 17.02
CA GLY A 72 -34.27 -32.96 16.90
C GLY A 72 -35.07 -33.15 15.61
N TRP A 73 -34.99 -34.36 15.05
CA TRP A 73 -36.07 -35.36 14.99
C TRP A 73 -35.45 -36.75 15.18
#